data_AF-A0A7J5V893-F1
#
_entry.id   AF-A0A7J5V893-F1
#
_cell.length_a   1.000
_cell.length_b   1.000
_cell.length_c   1.000
_cell.angle_alpha   90.00
_cell.angle_beta   90.00
_cell.angle_gamma   90.00
#
_symmetry.space_group_name_H-M   'P 1'
#
loop_
_entity.id
_entity.type
_entity.pdbx_description
1 polymer ?
#
loop_
_entity_poly.entity_id
_entity_poly.type
_entity_poly.pdbx_seq_one_letter_code
_entity_poly.pdbx_strand_id
1 'polypeptide(L)'
;MPGKKTRAVFDNRITRIFHMEQSQSFRMKLVYKDGQPLVGLSEFYMDKGQWVPGHRHFYLAYESWCDLMKHIQPFHEQVKKGNEIPYILPI
;
A
#
# COMPACT_ATOMS: atom_id res chain seq x y z
N MET A 1 -37.45 -0.91 -5.87
CA MET A 1 -36.56 -0.44 -4.78
C MET A 1 -35.13 -0.76 -5.18
N PRO A 2 -34.20 0.20 -5.29
CA PRO A 2 -32.81 -0.12 -5.59
C PRO A 2 -32.21 -0.86 -4.39
N GLY A 3 -31.69 -2.07 -4.61
CA GLY A 3 -31.13 -2.92 -3.57
C GLY A 3 -29.99 -2.22 -2.82
N LYS A 4 -30.06 -2.21 -1.48
CA LYS A 4 -28.95 -1.77 -0.62
C LYS A 4 -27.71 -2.58 -0.98
N LYS A 5 -26.69 -1.96 -1.57
CA LYS A 5 -25.38 -2.58 -1.76
C LYS A 5 -24.82 -2.94 -0.38
N THR A 6 -24.69 -4.23 -0.11
CA THR A 6 -24.06 -4.74 1.12
C THR A 6 -22.65 -4.18 1.23
N ARG A 7 -22.27 -3.63 2.39
CA ARG A 7 -20.94 -3.08 2.62
C ARG A 7 -19.93 -4.23 2.52
N ALA A 8 -18.96 -4.12 1.62
CA ALA A 8 -17.91 -5.13 1.48
C ALA A 8 -17.20 -5.37 2.83
N VAL A 9 -17.07 -6.64 3.21
CA VAL A 9 -16.41 -7.04 4.45
C VAL A 9 -14.93 -7.21 4.17
N PHE A 10 -14.10 -6.43 4.86
CA PHE A 10 -12.65 -6.54 4.80
C PHE A 10 -12.12 -7.21 6.06
N ASP A 11 -11.45 -8.34 5.90
CA ASP A 11 -10.76 -9.08 6.96
C ASP A 11 -9.25 -8.84 6.85
N ASN A 12 -8.66 -8.14 7.83
CA ASN A 12 -7.23 -7.85 7.84
C ASN A 12 -6.45 -8.93 8.59
N ARG A 13 -5.68 -9.74 7.85
CA ARG A 13 -4.98 -10.89 8.42
C ARG A 13 -3.52 -10.64 8.77
N ILE A 14 -2.83 -9.86 7.94
CA ILE A 14 -1.40 -9.55 8.15
C ILE A 14 -1.21 -8.05 8.00
N THR A 15 -0.44 -7.46 8.91
CA THR A 15 -0.02 -6.06 8.83
C THR A 15 1.45 -5.95 9.24
N ARG A 16 2.25 -5.24 8.44
CA ARG A 16 3.66 -4.90 8.72
C ARG A 16 3.88 -3.42 8.43
N ILE A 17 4.47 -2.69 9.38
CA ILE A 17 4.87 -1.30 9.17
C ILE A 17 6.18 -1.31 8.37
N PHE A 18 6.25 -0.58 7.27
CA PHE A 18 7.48 -0.46 6.46
C PHE A 18 8.07 0.96 6.46
N HIS A 19 7.28 1.94 6.87
CA HIS A 19 7.74 3.32 7.08
C HIS A 19 6.92 3.96 8.19
N MET A 20 7.57 4.75 9.04
CA MET A 20 6.93 5.53 10.09
C MET A 20 7.72 6.80 10.30
N GLU A 21 7.02 7.93 10.29
CA GLU A 21 7.59 9.25 10.53
C GLU A 21 6.60 10.08 11.35
N GLN A 22 6.99 10.46 12.56
CA GLN A 22 6.18 11.26 13.50
C GLN A 22 4.73 10.77 13.62
N SER A 23 3.81 11.39 12.87
CA SER A 23 2.37 11.15 12.87
C SER A 23 1.85 10.38 11.65
N GLN A 24 2.73 9.83 10.80
CA GLN A 24 2.39 9.05 9.61
C GLN A 24 3.04 7.66 9.65
N SER A 25 2.34 6.65 9.12
CA SER A 25 2.92 5.33 8.88
C SER A 25 2.37 4.71 7.60
N PHE A 26 3.23 4.01 6.87
CA PHE A 26 2.81 3.15 5.76
C PHE A 26 2.94 1.69 6.15
N ARG A 27 1.90 0.91 5.83
CA ARG A 27 1.76 -0.48 6.25
C ARG A 27 1.51 -1.39 5.05
N MET A 28 2.28 -2.46 4.95
CA MET A 28 1.99 -3.59 4.07
C MET A 28 0.92 -4.47 4.71
N LYS A 29 -0.06 -4.90 3.91
CA LYS A 29 -1.23 -5.64 4.42
C LYS A 29 -1.62 -6.79 3.50
N LEU A 30 -2.06 -7.89 4.11
CA LEU A 30 -2.90 -8.90 3.48
C LEU A 30 -4.30 -8.77 4.06
N VAL A 31 -5.26 -8.42 3.20
CA VAL A 31 -6.67 -8.31 3.56
C VAL A 31 -7.51 -9.23 2.67
N TYR A 32 -8.65 -9.69 3.15
CA TYR A 32 -9.61 -10.46 2.35
C TYR A 32 -10.85 -9.62 2.13
N LYS A 33 -11.27 -9.46 0.88
CA LYS A 33 -12.52 -8.80 0.51
C LYS A 33 -13.46 -9.85 -0.06
N ASP A 34 -14.56 -10.12 0.63
CA ASP A 34 -15.54 -11.12 0.20
C ASP A 34 -14.89 -12.50 -0.09
N GLY A 35 -13.92 -12.89 0.77
CA GLY A 35 -13.16 -14.14 0.64
C GLY A 35 -11.97 -14.11 -0.34
N GLN A 36 -11.78 -13.01 -1.08
CA GLN A 36 -10.68 -12.89 -2.04
C GLN A 36 -9.48 -12.13 -1.45
N PRO A 37 -8.25 -12.68 -1.54
CA PRO A 37 -7.07 -12.04 -0.98
C PRO A 37 -6.63 -10.82 -1.80
N LEU A 38 -6.36 -9.73 -1.08
CA LEU A 38 -5.79 -8.50 -1.59
C LEU A 38 -4.53 -8.16 -0.79
N VAL A 39 -3.44 -7.87 -1.50
CA VAL A 39 -2.15 -7.51 -0.90
C VAL A 39 -1.79 -6.10 -1.32
N GLY A 40 -1.27 -5.30 -0.40
CA GLY A 40 -0.89 -3.94 -0.74
C GLY A 40 -0.45 -3.07 0.42
N LEU A 41 -0.57 -1.77 0.22
CA LEU A 41 -0.08 -0.73 1.12
C LEU A 41 -1.23 0.14 1.61
N SER A 42 -1.11 0.63 2.83
CA SER A 42 -2.05 1.57 3.41
C SER A 42 -1.32 2.63 4.20
N GLU A 43 -1.68 3.88 3.96
CA GLU A 43 -1.32 4.97 4.83
C GLU A 43 -2.19 4.96 6.10
N PHE A 44 -1.56 5.32 7.21
CA PHE A 44 -2.19 5.63 8.48
C PHE A 44 -1.62 6.94 9.01
N TYR A 45 -2.43 7.66 9.76
CA TYR A 45 -1.99 8.83 10.51
C TYR A 45 -2.42 8.75 11.97
N MET A 46 -1.75 9.50 12.82
CA MET A 46 -2.10 9.61 14.24
C MET A 46 -3.21 10.66 14.41
N ASP A 47 -4.38 10.23 14.90
CA ASP A 47 -5.48 11.09 15.31
C ASP A 47 -5.79 10.86 16.78
N LYS A 48 -5.70 11.91 17.60
CA LYS A 48 -5.96 11.86 19.06
C LYS A 48 -5.27 10.68 19.77
N GLY A 49 -4.01 10.41 19.40
CA GLY A 49 -3.21 9.33 19.97
C GLY A 49 -3.54 7.92 19.45
N GLN A 50 -4.41 7.81 18.44
CA GLN A 50 -4.76 6.56 17.79
C GLN A 50 -4.33 6.54 16.32
N TRP A 51 -3.81 5.40 15.88
CA TRP A 51 -3.51 5.20 14.47
C TRP A 51 -4.79 4.88 13.70
N VAL A 52 -5.17 5.76 12.78
CA VAL A 52 -6.35 5.60 11.91
C VAL A 52 -5.92 5.49 10.45
N PRO A 53 -6.63 4.69 9.63
CA PRO A 53 -6.32 4.59 8.21
C PRO A 53 -6.56 5.93 7.50
N GLY A 54 -5.61 6.32 6.66
CA GLY A 54 -5.75 7.47 5.76
C GLY A 54 -6.62 7.15 4.54
N HIS A 55 -6.58 8.01 3.53
CA HIS A 55 -7.29 7.77 2.26
C HIS A 55 -6.43 7.05 1.22
N ARG A 56 -5.11 6.99 1.42
CA ARG A 56 -4.17 6.39 0.47
C ARG A 56 -4.01 4.90 0.73
N HIS A 57 -4.67 4.12 -0.12
CA HIS A 57 -4.58 2.67 -0.15
C HIS A 57 -4.28 2.20 -1.56
N PHE A 58 -3.39 1.23 -1.68
CA PHE A 58 -3.12 0.52 -2.92
C PHE A 58 -3.22 -0.97 -2.62
N TYR A 59 -4.09 -1.68 -3.33
CA TYR A 59 -4.27 -3.12 -3.16
C TYR A 59 -4.34 -3.78 -4.54
N LEU A 60 -3.70 -4.94 -4.64
CA LEU A 60 -3.73 -5.82 -5.80
C LEU A 60 -4.33 -7.17 -5.40
N ALA A 61 -4.92 -7.87 -6.37
CA ALA A 61 -5.17 -9.30 -6.22
C ALA A 61 -3.84 -10.03 -5.95
N TYR A 62 -3.89 -11.15 -5.24
CA TYR A 62 -2.70 -11.93 -4.88
C TYR A 62 -1.81 -12.26 -6.09
N GLU A 63 -2.39 -12.70 -7.21
CA GLU A 63 -1.64 -13.04 -8.42
C GLU A 63 -0.89 -11.83 -9.00
N SER A 64 -1.57 -10.68 -9.14
CA SER A 64 -0.95 -9.44 -9.60
C SER A 64 0.14 -8.93 -8.65
N TRP A 65 -0.01 -9.16 -7.35
CA TRP A 65 1.04 -8.87 -6.37
C TRP A 65 2.26 -9.76 -6.60
N CYS A 66 2.07 -11.06 -6.79
CA CYS A 66 3.15 -11.99 -7.12
C CYS A 66 3.90 -11.60 -8.40
N ASP A 67 3.19 -11.14 -9.42
CA ASP A 67 3.81 -10.63 -10.65
C ASP A 67 4.60 -9.34 -10.41
N LEU A 68 4.05 -8.37 -9.67
CA LEU A 68 4.76 -7.15 -9.30
C LEU A 68 6.10 -7.44 -8.60
N MET A 69 6.13 -8.42 -7.69
CA MET A 69 7.35 -8.78 -6.96
C MET A 69 8.48 -9.29 -7.86
N LYS A 70 8.18 -9.84 -9.05
CA LYS A 70 9.20 -10.23 -10.03
C LYS A 70 9.93 -9.02 -10.60
N HIS A 71 9.28 -7.86 -10.63
CA HIS A 71 9.80 -6.62 -11.21
C HIS A 71 10.38 -5.65 -10.17
N ILE A 72 10.10 -5.86 -8.88
CA ILE A 72 10.43 -4.86 -7.85
C ILE A 72 11.93 -4.71 -7.62
N GLN A 73 12.71 -5.80 -7.59
CA GLN A 73 14.15 -5.73 -7.39
C GLN A 73 14.87 -5.05 -8.58
N PRO A 74 14.60 -5.42 -9.85
CA PRO A 74 15.16 -4.70 -11.00
C PRO A 74 14.80 -3.21 -11.01
N PHE A 75 13.58 -2.85 -10.60
CA PHE A 75 13.15 -1.47 -10.51
C PHE A 75 13.86 -0.72 -9.37
N HIS A 76 14.03 -1.37 -8.21
CA HIS A 76 14.74 -0.81 -7.06
C HIS A 76 16.18 -0.40 -7.42
N GLU A 77 16.92 -1.24 -8.14
CA GLU A 77 18.29 -0.88 -8.57
C GLU A 77 18.30 0.31 -9.54
N GLN A 78 17.28 0.47 -10.38
CA GLN A 78 17.14 1.66 -11.25
C GLN A 78 16.84 2.92 -10.43
N VAL A 79 15.95 2.82 -9.43
CA VAL A 79 15.62 3.94 -8.53
C VAL A 79 16.87 4.41 -7.77
N LYS A 80 17.69 3.48 -7.27
CA LYS A 80 18.96 3.83 -6.59
C LYS A 80 19.88 4.63 -7.50
N LYS A 81 20.11 4.15 -8.73
CA LYS A 81 20.92 4.86 -9.73
C LYS A 81 20.34 6.22 -10.10
N GLY A 82 19.02 6.32 -10.23
CA GLY A 82 18.33 7.57 -10.56
C GLY A 82 18.44 8.63 -9.46
N ASN A 83 18.39 8.23 -8.18
CA ASN A 83 18.57 9.14 -7.05
C ASN A 83 20.02 9.63 -6.87
N GLU A 84 20.99 8.96 -7.49
CA GLU A 84 22.40 9.38 -7.50
C GLU A 84 22.70 10.40 -8.62
N ILE A 85 21.78 10.61 -9.55
CA ILE A 85 21.91 11.59 -10.63
C ILE A 85 21.07 12.82 -10.24
N PRO A 86 21.69 13.98 -9.91
CA PRO A 86 20.93 15.19 -9.67
C PRO A 86 20.14 15.55 -10.93
N TYR A 87 18.84 15.79 -10.77
CA TYR A 87 17.96 16.19 -11.86
C TYR A 87 18.37 17.58 -12.35
N ILE A 88 19.25 17.66 -13.34
CA ILE A 88 19.59 18.90 -14.03
C ILE A 88 18.54 19.09 -15.13
N LEU A 89 17.61 20.02 -14.91
CA LEU A 89 16.69 20.47 -15.94
C LEU A 89 17.49 21.03 -17.13
N PRO A 90 17.25 20.60 -18.38
CA PRO A 90 17.77 21.31 -19.53
C PRO A 90 17.11 22.70 -19.60
N ILE A 91 17.96 23.73 -19.77
CA ILE A 91 17.57 25.13 -19.98
C ILE A 91 17.00 25.29 -21.38
#